data_AF-A0A522V7Z1-F1
#
_entry.id   AF-A0A522V7Z1-F1
#
_cell.length_a   1.000
_cell.length_b   1.000
_cell.length_c   1.000
_cell.angle_alpha   90.00
_cell.angle_beta   90.00
_cell.angle_gamma   90.00
#
_symmetry.space_group_name_H-M   'P 1'
#
loop_
_entity.id
_entity.type
_entity.pdbx_description
1 polymer ?
#
loop_
_entity_poly.entity_id
_entity_poly.type
_entity_poly.pdbx_seq_one_letter_code
_entity_poly.pdbx_strand_id
1 'polypeptide(L)'
;MPPKHVGEELRELVKQVRDGTFEYKYRDKSKINWAKYDSAQIKEMANYLNDLRDIVDEADNRIKSRTIPEKRGPGKPETNPADIAKMLLLQTYTDSPNRVAEGLLLLFQEKLGISQHFSYKTIERGYDREKVNKIMDEVVAITNECVENEEKTCSFDGTGFSASNKENYAAKRQKQNSSKSQKKSQSPGDEQCHDSFPNLEKALGDGIYSARWITDIVSKSNVIPYFLPKSNVTFQSKGFGGWYDMLLSLWNDPQGWLEQYHMRSISETVNSMVKCRFGGTLRKRLDPRKATETKLKLVAHDIRRIGYIEILNGIKLAK
;
A
#
# COMPACT_ATOMS: atom_id res chain seq x y z
N MET A 1 15.26 -34.27 -9.24
CA MET A 1 16.19 -33.14 -9.45
C MET A 1 16.41 -33.03 -10.94
N PRO A 2 16.26 -31.84 -11.55
CA PRO A 2 16.49 -31.68 -12.98
C PRO A 2 17.98 -31.90 -13.29
N PRO A 3 18.32 -32.32 -14.52
CA PRO A 3 19.70 -32.49 -14.96
C PRO A 3 20.57 -31.24 -14.74
N LYS A 4 21.90 -31.40 -14.65
CA LYS A 4 22.84 -30.28 -14.44
C LYS A 4 22.71 -29.18 -15.50
N HIS A 5 22.45 -29.55 -16.77
CA HIS A 5 22.29 -28.59 -17.87
C HIS A 5 21.12 -27.62 -17.63
N VAL A 6 20.00 -28.10 -17.10
CA VAL A 6 18.81 -27.27 -16.79
C VAL A 6 19.16 -26.19 -15.76
N GLY A 7 19.99 -26.52 -14.78
CA GLY A 7 20.47 -25.55 -13.79
C GLY A 7 21.47 -24.52 -14.34
N GLU A 8 22.15 -24.81 -15.45
CA GLU A 8 23.00 -23.85 -16.18
C GLU A 8 22.14 -22.92 -17.05
N GLU A 9 21.18 -23.48 -17.79
CA GLU A 9 20.23 -22.74 -18.60
C GLU A 9 19.41 -21.74 -17.78
N LEU A 10 18.88 -22.14 -16.61
CA LEU A 10 18.18 -21.21 -15.71
C LEU A 10 19.08 -20.05 -15.26
N ARG A 11 20.36 -20.32 -14.96
CA ARG A 11 21.29 -19.27 -14.52
C ARG A 11 21.57 -18.28 -15.64
N GLU A 12 21.76 -18.78 -16.85
CA GLU A 12 21.96 -17.94 -18.03
C GLU A 12 20.72 -17.12 -18.35
N LEU A 13 19.52 -17.73 -18.32
CA LEU A 13 18.24 -17.02 -18.47
C LEU A 13 18.10 -15.89 -17.45
N VAL A 14 18.28 -16.19 -16.16
CA VAL A 14 18.13 -15.19 -15.08
C VAL A 14 19.18 -14.07 -15.22
N LYS A 15 20.39 -14.40 -15.68
CA LYS A 15 21.42 -13.41 -15.98
C LYS A 15 20.98 -12.50 -17.12
N GLN A 16 20.51 -13.04 -18.24
CA GLN A 16 20.01 -12.25 -19.37
C GLN A 16 18.85 -11.34 -19.00
N VAL A 17 17.91 -11.82 -18.18
CA VAL A 17 16.81 -10.99 -17.67
C VAL A 17 17.31 -9.83 -16.81
N ARG A 18 18.28 -10.09 -15.92
CA ARG A 18 18.85 -9.06 -15.03
C ARG A 18 19.71 -8.04 -15.76
N ASP A 19 20.45 -8.50 -16.77
CA ASP A 19 21.32 -7.67 -17.60
C ASP A 19 20.53 -6.94 -18.70
N GLY A 20 19.25 -7.26 -18.87
CA GLY A 20 18.35 -6.64 -19.86
C GLY A 20 18.59 -7.12 -21.29
N THR A 21 19.34 -8.21 -21.48
CA THR A 21 19.64 -8.79 -22.79
C THR A 21 18.63 -9.84 -23.24
N PHE A 22 17.71 -10.24 -22.35
CA PHE A 22 16.63 -11.16 -22.70
C PHE A 22 15.62 -10.48 -23.63
N GLU A 23 15.33 -11.09 -24.78
CA GLU A 23 14.39 -10.56 -25.78
C GLU A 23 12.94 -10.72 -25.32
N TYR A 24 12.49 -9.82 -24.43
CA TYR A 24 11.15 -9.82 -23.89
C TYR A 24 10.14 -9.17 -24.85
N LYS A 25 9.07 -9.88 -25.18
CA LYS A 25 7.94 -9.32 -25.95
C LYS A 25 7.00 -8.56 -25.02
N TYR A 26 6.96 -7.24 -25.15
CA TYR A 26 6.11 -6.40 -24.29
C TYR A 26 4.62 -6.60 -24.60
N ARG A 27 3.79 -6.43 -23.56
CA ARG A 27 2.33 -6.34 -23.72
C ARG A 27 1.96 -5.13 -24.58
N ASP A 28 0.91 -5.30 -25.36
CA ASP A 28 0.29 -4.18 -26.04
C ASP A 28 -0.22 -3.16 -25.01
N LYS A 29 -0.01 -1.88 -25.31
CA LYS A 29 -0.52 -0.80 -24.46
C LYS A 29 -2.04 -0.79 -24.54
N SER A 30 -2.71 -0.82 -23.39
CA SER A 30 -4.15 -0.64 -23.33
C SER A 30 -4.53 0.77 -23.82
N LYS A 31 -5.65 0.86 -24.56
CA LYS A 31 -6.18 2.15 -25.00
C LYS A 31 -6.79 2.89 -23.81
N ILE A 32 -6.34 4.12 -23.58
CA ILE A 32 -6.87 4.98 -22.53
C ILE A 32 -8.14 5.66 -23.05
N ASN A 33 -9.23 5.57 -22.29
CA ASN A 33 -10.42 6.37 -22.54
C ASN A 33 -10.22 7.79 -21.96
N TRP A 34 -9.72 8.69 -22.80
CA TRP A 34 -9.42 10.07 -22.43
C TRP A 34 -10.63 10.83 -21.87
N ALA A 35 -11.83 10.63 -22.43
CA ALA A 35 -13.04 11.29 -21.95
C ALA A 35 -13.39 10.89 -20.51
N LYS A 36 -13.28 9.61 -20.16
CA LYS A 36 -13.48 9.15 -18.78
C LYS A 36 -12.36 9.63 -17.85
N TYR A 37 -11.11 9.64 -18.34
CA TYR A 37 -9.98 10.17 -17.58
C TYR A 37 -10.17 11.65 -17.23
N ASP A 38 -10.54 12.48 -18.21
CA ASP A 38 -10.79 13.90 -18.03
C ASP A 38 -11.94 14.14 -17.04
N SER A 39 -13.03 13.38 -17.18
CA SER A 39 -14.14 13.43 -16.21
C SER A 39 -13.68 13.04 -14.80
N ALA A 40 -12.77 12.07 -14.66
CA ALA A 40 -12.25 11.66 -13.36
C ALA A 40 -11.36 12.74 -12.74
N GLN A 41 -10.52 13.41 -13.53
CA GLN A 41 -9.69 14.51 -13.06
C GLN A 41 -10.54 15.71 -12.61
N ILE A 42 -11.54 16.10 -13.39
CA ILE A 42 -12.42 17.24 -13.07
C ILE A 42 -13.18 17.00 -11.74
N LYS A 43 -13.64 15.77 -11.51
CA LYS A 43 -14.49 15.43 -10.35
C LYS A 43 -13.70 14.97 -9.13
N GLU A 44 -12.38 14.82 -9.23
CA GLU A 44 -11.56 14.14 -8.22
C GLU A 44 -11.76 14.70 -6.80
N MET A 45 -11.63 16.01 -6.61
CA MET A 45 -11.76 16.62 -5.28
C MET A 45 -13.17 16.46 -4.72
N ALA A 46 -14.20 16.65 -5.55
CA ALA A 46 -15.58 16.54 -5.12
C ALA A 46 -15.92 15.10 -4.70
N ASN A 47 -15.47 14.12 -5.49
CA ASN A 47 -15.63 12.70 -5.18
C ASN A 47 -14.85 12.33 -3.93
N TYR A 48 -13.57 12.71 -3.85
CA TYR A 48 -12.73 12.44 -2.68
C TYR A 48 -13.37 12.94 -1.37
N LEU A 49 -13.94 14.15 -1.36
CA LEU A 49 -14.63 14.67 -0.16
C LEU A 49 -15.89 13.89 0.20
N ASN A 50 -16.67 13.44 -0.80
CA ASN A 50 -17.85 12.60 -0.55
C ASN A 50 -17.43 11.23 -0.03
N ASP A 51 -16.48 10.58 -0.69
CA ASP A 51 -16.00 9.23 -0.35
C ASP A 51 -15.34 9.23 1.03
N LEU A 52 -14.52 10.25 1.33
CA LEU A 52 -13.92 10.45 2.64
C LEU A 52 -14.96 10.60 3.73
N ARG A 53 -16.06 11.32 3.49
CA ARG A 53 -17.15 11.44 4.47
C ARG A 53 -17.82 10.09 4.66
N ASP A 54 -18.33 9.52 3.56
CA ASP A 54 -19.17 8.33 3.57
C ASP A 54 -18.41 7.13 4.17
N ILE A 55 -17.14 6.91 3.78
CA ILE A 55 -16.31 5.80 4.27
C ILE A 55 -15.94 6.00 5.75
N VAL A 56 -15.60 7.22 6.19
CA VAL A 56 -15.25 7.46 7.60
C VAL A 56 -16.48 7.33 8.51
N ASP A 57 -17.65 7.77 8.04
CA ASP A 57 -18.90 7.59 8.78
C ASP A 57 -19.27 6.11 8.90
N GLU A 58 -19.10 5.34 7.83
CA GLU A 58 -19.30 3.90 7.86
C GLU A 58 -18.30 3.20 8.80
N ALA A 59 -17.02 3.57 8.75
CA ALA A 59 -16.00 3.06 9.66
C ALA A 59 -16.36 3.30 11.15
N ASP A 60 -16.81 4.51 11.48
CA ASP A 60 -17.23 4.85 12.83
C ASP A 60 -18.49 4.08 13.26
N ASN A 61 -19.45 3.88 12.34
CA ASN A 61 -20.65 3.06 12.59
C ASN A 61 -20.29 1.59 12.86
N ARG A 62 -19.41 0.99 12.05
CA ARG A 62 -18.91 -0.38 12.25
C ARG A 62 -18.17 -0.52 13.59
N ILE A 63 -17.40 0.48 14.02
CA ILE A 63 -16.75 0.48 15.33
C ILE A 63 -17.78 0.56 16.46
N LYS A 64 -18.76 1.46 16.35
CA LYS A 64 -19.79 1.65 17.37
C LYS A 64 -20.70 0.43 17.53
N SER A 65 -21.02 -0.29 16.46
CA SER A 65 -21.90 -1.47 16.53
C SER A 65 -21.27 -2.64 17.31
N ARG A 66 -19.93 -2.74 17.32
CA ARG A 66 -19.17 -3.79 18.02
C ARG A 66 -18.57 -3.36 19.36
N THR A 67 -18.76 -2.10 19.76
CA THR A 67 -18.21 -1.57 21.02
C THR A 67 -19.28 -1.14 22.00
N ILE A 68 -19.06 -1.44 23.28
CA ILE A 68 -19.96 -0.98 24.35
C ILE A 68 -19.68 0.50 24.61
N PRO A 69 -20.71 1.37 24.72
CA PRO A 69 -20.50 2.79 25.00
C PRO A 69 -19.77 3.01 26.32
N GLU A 70 -18.68 3.77 26.29
CA GLU A 70 -17.98 4.17 27.51
C GLU A 70 -18.89 5.04 28.40
N LYS A 71 -18.87 4.80 29.71
CA LYS A 71 -19.58 5.65 30.67
C LYS A 71 -18.97 7.05 30.65
N ARG A 72 -19.82 8.07 30.48
CA ARG A 72 -19.39 9.46 30.42
C ARG A 72 -18.86 9.92 31.78
N GLY A 73 -17.59 10.30 31.83
CA GLY A 73 -16.98 10.93 33.00
C GLY A 73 -17.33 12.43 33.11
N PRO A 74 -17.00 13.07 34.24
CA PRO A 74 -17.15 14.51 34.40
C PRO A 74 -16.20 15.28 33.46
N GLY A 75 -16.69 16.36 32.84
CA GLY A 75 -15.90 17.25 31.98
C GLY A 75 -16.52 17.54 30.61
N LYS A 76 -15.79 18.31 29.78
CA LYS A 76 -16.18 18.59 28.39
C LYS A 76 -16.12 17.31 27.57
N PRO A 77 -17.17 16.98 26.78
CA PRO A 77 -17.14 15.85 25.87
C PRO A 77 -15.93 15.88 24.95
N GLU A 78 -15.35 14.72 24.75
CA GLU A 78 -14.26 14.55 23.79
C GLU A 78 -14.77 14.85 22.38
N THR A 79 -13.96 15.52 21.55
CA THR A 79 -14.29 15.71 20.13
C THR A 79 -14.36 14.35 19.45
N ASN A 80 -15.39 14.17 18.61
CA ASN A 80 -15.64 12.95 17.87
C ASN A 80 -14.37 12.51 17.11
N PRO A 81 -13.84 11.30 17.36
CA PRO A 81 -12.69 10.77 16.63
C PRO A 81 -12.90 10.74 15.10
N ALA A 82 -14.12 10.48 14.63
CA ALA A 82 -14.45 10.43 13.20
C ALA A 82 -14.28 11.80 12.52
N ASP A 83 -14.71 12.88 13.18
CA ASP A 83 -14.54 14.23 12.65
C ASP A 83 -13.06 14.63 12.54
N ILE A 84 -12.25 14.20 13.51
CA ILE A 84 -10.79 14.41 13.47
C ILE A 84 -10.17 13.58 12.34
N ALA A 85 -10.58 12.32 12.18
CA ALA A 85 -10.16 11.45 11.08
C ALA A 85 -10.43 12.09 9.71
N LYS A 86 -11.65 12.59 9.48
CA LYS A 86 -12.01 13.34 8.26
C LYS A 86 -11.09 14.54 8.03
N MET A 87 -10.84 15.33 9.08
CA MET A 87 -9.95 16.49 8.98
C MET A 87 -8.49 16.13 8.72
N LEU A 88 -7.99 15.03 9.27
CA LEU A 88 -6.64 14.54 8.99
C LEU A 88 -6.48 14.07 7.55
N LEU A 89 -7.49 13.39 7.01
CA LEU A 89 -7.50 12.97 5.61
C LEU A 89 -7.61 14.17 4.66
N LEU A 90 -8.46 15.16 4.96
CA LEU A 90 -8.52 16.42 4.20
C LEU A 90 -7.21 17.20 4.27
N GLN A 91 -6.60 17.27 5.46
CA GLN A 91 -5.29 17.88 5.65
C GLN A 91 -4.22 17.20 4.78
N THR A 92 -4.26 15.87 4.71
CA THR A 92 -3.33 15.06 3.94
C THR A 92 -3.54 15.27 2.44
N TYR A 93 -4.80 15.28 1.98
CA TYR A 93 -5.15 15.50 0.59
C TYR A 93 -4.69 16.86 0.06
N THR A 94 -4.82 17.90 0.87
CA THR A 94 -4.40 19.26 0.53
C THR A 94 -2.94 19.56 0.85
N ASP A 95 -2.21 18.59 1.42
CA ASP A 95 -0.85 18.74 1.93
C ASP A 95 -0.65 20.01 2.80
N SER A 96 -1.61 20.28 3.68
CA SER A 96 -1.70 21.53 4.46
C SER A 96 -1.11 21.42 5.87
N PRO A 97 -0.54 22.51 6.44
CA PRO A 97 -0.13 22.54 7.84
C PRO A 97 -1.35 22.59 8.79
N ASN A 98 -1.16 22.25 10.07
CA ASN A 98 -2.27 22.09 11.04
C ASN A 98 -3.16 23.35 11.15
N ARG A 99 -2.59 24.55 11.11
CA ARG A 99 -3.34 25.81 11.20
C ARG A 99 -4.22 26.05 9.97
N VAL A 100 -3.70 25.74 8.78
CA VAL A 100 -4.48 25.81 7.54
C VAL A 100 -5.58 24.76 7.55
N ALA A 101 -5.34 23.59 8.13
CA ALA A 101 -6.37 22.57 8.30
C ALA A 101 -7.57 23.04 9.15
N GLU A 102 -7.36 23.88 10.17
CA GLU A 102 -8.47 24.53 10.89
C GLU A 102 -9.24 25.50 9.97
N GLY A 103 -8.54 26.26 9.12
CA GLY A 103 -9.20 27.06 8.08
C GLY A 103 -10.00 26.22 7.08
N LEU A 104 -9.48 25.05 6.69
CA LEU A 104 -10.20 24.11 5.83
C LEU A 104 -11.45 23.53 6.53
N LEU A 105 -11.40 23.32 7.86
CA LEU A 105 -12.56 22.90 8.62
C LEU A 105 -13.70 23.93 8.50
N LEU A 106 -13.38 25.23 8.60
CA LEU A 106 -14.39 26.29 8.42
C LEU A 106 -15.07 26.23 7.05
N LEU A 107 -14.31 25.89 6.00
CA LEU A 107 -14.83 25.83 4.63
C LEU A 107 -15.59 24.54 4.32
N PHE A 108 -15.13 23.40 4.84
CA PHE A 108 -15.59 22.07 4.42
C PHE A 108 -16.40 21.32 5.48
N GLN A 109 -16.65 21.89 6.66
CA GLN A 109 -17.40 21.22 7.74
C GLN A 109 -18.74 20.66 7.27
N GLU A 110 -19.52 21.42 6.50
CA GLU A 110 -20.83 20.98 5.98
C GLU A 110 -20.67 19.83 5.00
N LYS A 111 -19.70 19.95 4.09
CA LYS A 111 -19.42 18.93 3.07
C LYS A 111 -18.98 17.61 3.70
N LEU A 112 -18.24 17.69 4.81
CA LEU A 112 -17.75 16.54 5.58
C LEU A 112 -18.72 16.04 6.66
N GLY A 113 -19.87 16.69 6.85
CA GLY A 113 -20.82 16.34 7.90
C GLY A 113 -20.25 16.54 9.32
N ILE A 114 -19.33 17.48 9.50
CA ILE A 114 -18.73 17.78 10.81
C ILE A 114 -19.61 18.82 11.51
N SER A 115 -20.17 18.44 12.66
CA SER A 115 -21.13 19.28 13.39
C SER A 115 -20.49 20.32 14.30
N GLN A 116 -19.27 20.07 14.78
CA GLN A 116 -18.60 20.93 15.75
C GLN A 116 -17.23 21.37 15.25
N HIS A 117 -16.97 22.67 15.35
CA HIS A 117 -15.64 23.22 15.11
C HIS A 117 -14.66 22.86 16.23
N PHE A 118 -13.40 22.61 15.88
CA PHE A 118 -12.32 22.39 16.82
C PHE A 118 -10.99 22.96 16.32
N SER A 119 -10.14 23.34 17.27
CA SER A 119 -8.88 24.02 16.97
C SER A 119 -7.85 23.13 16.27
N TYR A 120 -6.86 23.75 15.64
CA TYR A 120 -5.69 23.08 15.07
C TYR A 120 -4.93 22.21 16.09
N LYS A 121 -5.04 22.50 17.39
CA LYS A 121 -4.45 21.68 18.45
C LYS A 121 -5.16 20.35 18.64
N THR A 122 -6.45 20.29 18.34
CA THR A 122 -7.21 19.04 18.31
C THR A 122 -6.79 18.20 17.10
N ILE A 123 -6.64 18.84 15.93
CA ILE A 123 -6.12 18.19 14.70
C ILE A 123 -4.70 17.64 14.95
N GLU A 124 -3.83 18.45 15.56
CA GLU A 124 -2.45 18.05 15.85
C GLU A 124 -2.36 16.80 16.74
N ARG A 125 -3.19 16.72 17.79
CA ARG A 125 -3.29 15.58 18.71
C ARG A 125 -4.05 14.39 18.11
N GLY A 126 -4.65 14.54 16.94
CA GLY A 126 -5.28 13.43 16.22
C GLY A 126 -4.27 12.39 15.73
N TYR A 127 -3.03 12.82 15.45
CA TYR A 127 -1.98 11.95 14.91
C TYR A 127 -1.48 10.88 15.88
N ASP A 128 -1.73 11.01 17.17
CA ASP A 128 -1.30 10.07 18.21
C ASP A 128 -2.48 9.54 19.03
N ARG A 129 -3.71 9.73 18.55
CA ARG A 129 -4.93 9.29 19.24
C ARG A 129 -5.36 7.91 18.79
N GLU A 130 -5.42 6.97 19.73
CA GLU A 130 -5.76 5.57 19.47
C GLU A 130 -7.13 5.40 18.78
N LYS A 131 -8.17 6.11 19.25
CA LYS A 131 -9.51 6.07 18.65
C LYS A 131 -9.52 6.51 17.18
N VAL A 132 -8.66 7.47 16.81
CA VAL A 132 -8.52 7.93 15.42
C VAL A 132 -7.79 6.88 14.58
N ASN A 133 -6.74 6.27 15.12
CA ASN A 133 -6.01 5.20 14.43
C ASN A 133 -6.91 3.98 14.16
N LYS A 134 -7.79 3.60 15.10
CA LYS A 134 -8.79 2.53 14.91
C LYS A 134 -9.75 2.83 13.77
N ILE A 135 -10.23 4.07 13.66
CA ILE A 135 -11.05 4.50 12.51
C ILE A 135 -10.24 4.35 11.22
N MET A 136 -8.97 4.78 11.20
CA MET A 136 -8.13 4.61 10.02
C MET A 136 -7.88 3.13 9.67
N ASP A 137 -7.83 2.21 10.64
CA ASP A 137 -7.71 0.76 10.38
C ASP A 137 -8.98 0.24 9.70
N GLU A 138 -10.14 0.66 10.19
CA GLU A 138 -11.42 0.26 9.62
C GLU A 138 -11.66 0.87 8.23
N VAL A 139 -11.21 2.11 7.99
CA VAL A 139 -11.25 2.73 6.65
C VAL A 139 -10.44 1.88 5.67
N VAL A 140 -9.24 1.41 6.04
CA VAL A 140 -8.44 0.51 5.18
C VAL A 140 -9.19 -0.79 4.87
N ALA A 141 -9.84 -1.39 5.86
CA ALA A 141 -10.64 -2.59 5.67
C ALA A 141 -11.77 -2.34 4.65
N ILE A 142 -12.54 -1.27 4.83
CA ILE A 142 -13.62 -0.88 3.90
C ILE A 142 -13.04 -0.64 2.49
N THR A 143 -11.95 0.10 2.35
CA THR A 143 -11.39 0.37 1.01
C THR A 143 -10.91 -0.90 0.31
N ASN A 144 -10.40 -1.89 1.05
CA ASN A 144 -9.98 -3.18 0.49
C ASN A 144 -11.19 -4.05 0.09
N GLU A 145 -12.24 -4.10 0.91
CA GLU A 145 -13.50 -4.80 0.59
C GLU A 145 -14.10 -4.30 -0.73
N CYS A 146 -13.96 -3.01 -1.04
CA CYS A 146 -14.49 -2.40 -2.26
C CYS A 146 -13.84 -2.92 -3.54
N VAL A 147 -12.62 -3.47 -3.46
CA VAL A 147 -11.83 -3.94 -4.61
C VAL A 147 -11.45 -5.42 -4.51
N GLU A 148 -11.96 -6.14 -3.50
CA GLU A 148 -11.60 -7.52 -3.17
C GLU A 148 -11.76 -8.50 -4.36
N ASN A 149 -12.80 -8.29 -5.18
CA ASN A 149 -13.07 -9.14 -6.35
C ASN A 149 -12.22 -8.80 -7.57
N GLU A 150 -11.62 -7.61 -7.59
CA GLU A 150 -10.82 -7.09 -8.69
C GLU A 150 -9.31 -7.30 -8.46
N GLU A 151 -8.86 -7.30 -7.20
CA GLU A 151 -7.44 -7.40 -6.83
C GLU A 151 -7.01 -8.83 -6.48
N LYS A 152 -6.48 -9.54 -7.48
CA LYS A 152 -5.94 -10.91 -7.31
C LYS A 152 -4.43 -10.97 -7.14
N THR A 153 -3.74 -9.84 -7.22
CA THR A 153 -2.27 -9.77 -7.27
C THR A 153 -1.76 -8.69 -6.32
N CYS A 154 -0.84 -9.06 -5.44
CA CYS A 154 -0.16 -8.15 -4.53
C CYS A 154 1.31 -8.05 -4.91
N SER A 155 1.88 -6.86 -4.80
CA SER A 155 3.30 -6.61 -5.03
C SER A 155 3.95 -5.98 -3.81
N PHE A 156 5.01 -6.61 -3.30
CA PHE A 156 5.77 -6.15 -2.15
C PHE A 156 6.96 -5.29 -2.59
N ASP A 157 6.99 -4.04 -2.14
CA ASP A 157 8.13 -3.15 -2.26
C ASP A 157 8.72 -2.87 -0.87
N GLY A 158 10.05 -2.91 -0.77
CA GLY A 158 10.77 -2.59 0.47
C GLY A 158 11.00 -1.08 0.67
N THR A 159 10.42 -0.24 -0.17
CA THR A 159 10.67 1.22 -0.20
C THR A 159 9.60 2.01 0.58
N GLY A 160 10.02 2.72 1.63
CA GLY A 160 9.14 3.59 2.42
C GLY A 160 9.27 5.10 2.12
N PHE A 161 8.54 5.91 2.90
CA PHE A 161 8.73 7.36 2.94
C PHE A 161 10.05 7.73 3.64
N SER A 162 10.70 8.79 3.18
CA SER A 162 11.89 9.31 3.86
C SER A 162 11.50 10.42 4.83
N ALA A 163 12.20 10.48 5.96
CA ALA A 163 11.99 11.56 6.94
C ALA A 163 12.67 12.88 6.50
N SER A 164 13.46 12.85 5.42
CA SER A 164 14.20 14.01 4.91
C SER A 164 14.47 13.88 3.41
N ASN A 165 14.41 15.01 2.70
CA ASN A 165 14.82 15.14 1.30
C ASN A 165 16.34 14.91 1.10
N LYS A 166 17.13 14.94 2.18
CA LYS A 166 18.59 14.70 2.14
C LYS A 166 18.95 13.21 2.23
N GLU A 167 17.98 12.33 2.48
CA GLU A 167 18.20 10.88 2.55
C GLU A 167 18.10 10.27 1.16
N ASN A 168 19.24 10.18 0.47
CA ASN A 168 19.33 9.49 -0.80
C ASN A 168 19.31 7.95 -0.58
N TYR A 169 18.55 7.21 -1.40
CA TYR A 169 18.46 5.74 -1.33
C TYR A 169 19.85 5.07 -1.38
N ALA A 170 20.76 5.64 -2.18
CA ALA A 170 22.15 5.22 -2.27
C ALA A 170 22.89 5.29 -0.92
N ALA A 171 22.65 6.34 -0.13
CA ALA A 171 23.28 6.52 1.19
C ALA A 171 22.74 5.53 2.23
N LYS A 172 21.44 5.18 2.18
CA LYS A 172 20.84 4.12 3.01
C LYS A 172 21.42 2.74 2.67
N ARG A 173 21.58 2.43 1.39
CA ARG A 173 22.20 1.18 0.91
C ARG A 173 23.67 1.04 1.31
N GLN A 174 24.45 2.11 1.22
CA GLN A 174 25.85 2.12 1.70
C GLN A 174 25.94 1.86 3.21
N LYS A 175 25.08 2.53 4.02
CA LYS A 175 24.99 2.25 5.46
C LYS A 175 24.59 0.81 5.77
N GLN A 176 23.58 0.26 5.09
CA GLN A 176 23.16 -1.15 5.25
C GLN A 176 24.27 -2.15 4.88
N ASN A 177 25.09 -1.84 3.87
CA ASN A 177 26.22 -2.69 3.50
C ASN A 177 27.38 -2.60 4.51
N SER A 178 27.57 -1.43 5.14
CA SER A 178 28.57 -1.27 6.22
C SER A 178 28.17 -1.93 7.54
N SER A 179 26.87 -2.10 7.80
CA SER A 179 26.34 -2.69 9.05
C SER A 179 26.06 -4.19 8.98
N LYS A 180 26.48 -4.88 7.90
CA LYS A 180 26.30 -6.34 7.72
C LYS A 180 27.03 -7.22 8.75
N SER A 181 27.73 -6.63 9.72
CA SER A 181 28.44 -7.32 10.80
C SER A 181 27.56 -7.62 12.03
N GLN A 182 26.32 -7.14 12.12
CA GLN A 182 25.47 -7.41 13.30
C GLN A 182 24.02 -7.79 12.95
N LYS A 183 23.67 -9.01 13.38
CA LYS A 183 22.37 -9.69 13.54
C LYS A 183 21.17 -9.26 12.67
N LYS A 184 20.69 -10.23 11.87
CA LYS A 184 19.33 -10.27 11.31
C LYS A 184 18.30 -10.22 12.45
N SER A 185 17.60 -9.11 12.59
CA SER A 185 16.30 -9.07 13.26
C SER A 185 15.21 -9.40 12.23
N GLN A 186 14.31 -10.32 12.60
CA GLN A 186 13.03 -10.52 11.92
C GLN A 186 12.23 -9.22 11.97
N SER A 187 11.83 -8.71 10.82
CA SER A 187 10.75 -7.73 10.73
C SER A 187 9.42 -8.48 10.95
N PRO A 188 8.60 -8.09 11.94
CA PRO A 188 7.27 -8.66 12.13
C PRO A 188 6.35 -8.01 11.09
N GLY A 189 5.95 -8.76 10.08
CA GLY A 189 5.08 -8.25 9.02
C GLY A 189 4.40 -9.33 8.22
N ASP A 190 4.09 -10.48 8.84
CA ASP A 190 3.64 -11.66 8.08
C ASP A 190 2.26 -12.19 8.52
N GLU A 191 1.70 -11.79 9.67
CA GLU A 191 0.38 -12.28 10.11
C GLU A 191 -0.82 -11.44 9.62
N GLN A 192 -0.61 -10.19 9.17
CA GLN A 192 -1.72 -9.30 8.76
C GLN A 192 -2.19 -9.47 7.31
N CYS A 193 -1.38 -10.09 6.44
CA CYS A 193 -1.65 -10.10 5.01
C CYS A 193 -2.79 -11.05 4.59
N HIS A 194 -2.97 -12.17 5.30
CA HIS A 194 -3.92 -13.21 4.86
C HIS A 194 -5.37 -12.89 5.25
N ASP A 195 -5.58 -12.17 6.36
CA ASP A 195 -6.93 -11.77 6.80
C ASP A 195 -7.48 -10.59 5.98
N SER A 196 -6.61 -9.82 5.31
CA SER A 196 -7.02 -8.63 4.55
C SER A 196 -7.27 -8.90 3.06
N PHE A 197 -6.79 -10.03 2.52
CA PHE A 197 -6.85 -10.34 1.07
C PHE A 197 -7.14 -11.83 0.82
N PRO A 198 -8.39 -12.29 1.00
CA PRO A 198 -8.75 -13.70 0.92
C PRO A 198 -8.64 -14.30 -0.50
N ASN A 199 -8.72 -13.47 -1.55
CA ASN A 199 -8.71 -13.91 -2.95
C ASN A 199 -7.35 -13.72 -3.65
N LEU A 200 -6.26 -13.60 -2.87
CA LEU A 200 -4.93 -13.35 -3.41
C LEU A 200 -4.41 -14.59 -4.18
N GLU A 201 -4.19 -14.46 -5.48
CA GLU A 201 -3.66 -15.54 -6.32
C GLU A 201 -2.14 -15.46 -6.50
N LYS A 202 -1.58 -14.24 -6.52
CA LYS A 202 -0.18 -13.99 -6.93
C LYS A 202 0.51 -12.98 -6.02
N ALA A 203 1.77 -13.27 -5.70
CA ALA A 203 2.65 -12.40 -4.91
C ALA A 203 3.89 -12.03 -5.72
N LEU A 204 4.04 -10.75 -6.03
CA LEU A 204 5.17 -10.21 -6.79
C LEU A 204 6.15 -9.52 -5.83
N GLY A 205 7.44 -9.61 -6.07
CA GLY A 205 8.40 -8.98 -5.18
C GLY A 205 9.81 -8.91 -5.73
N ASP A 206 10.56 -7.94 -5.22
CA ASP A 206 11.96 -7.78 -5.53
C ASP A 206 12.80 -9.01 -5.15
N GLY A 207 14.01 -9.09 -5.72
CA GLY A 207 14.95 -10.18 -5.41
C GLY A 207 15.38 -10.27 -3.94
N ILE A 208 14.98 -9.33 -3.07
CA ILE A 208 15.12 -9.46 -1.61
C ILE A 208 14.18 -10.54 -1.03
N TYR A 209 13.00 -10.69 -1.62
CA TYR A 209 12.00 -11.71 -1.25
C TYR A 209 12.30 -13.07 -1.89
N SER A 210 13.25 -13.14 -2.83
CA SER A 210 13.74 -14.38 -3.43
C SER A 210 14.64 -15.16 -2.46
N ALA A 211 14.04 -15.59 -1.35
CA ALA A 211 14.60 -16.47 -0.36
C ALA A 211 13.70 -17.69 -0.22
N ARG A 212 14.31 -18.89 -0.22
CA ARG A 212 13.62 -20.19 -0.19
C ARG A 212 12.46 -20.26 0.81
N TRP A 213 12.71 -19.83 2.05
CA TRP A 213 11.72 -19.87 3.12
C TRP A 213 10.55 -18.90 2.88
N ILE A 214 10.80 -17.71 2.33
CA ILE A 214 9.75 -16.73 1.97
C ILE A 214 8.88 -17.29 0.85
N THR A 215 9.51 -17.80 -0.21
CA THR A 215 8.81 -18.42 -1.34
C THR A 215 7.93 -19.59 -0.89
N ASP A 216 8.43 -20.41 0.03
CA ASP A 216 7.70 -21.55 0.56
C ASP A 216 6.53 -21.17 1.46
N ILE A 217 6.68 -20.11 2.28
CA ILE A 217 5.56 -19.55 3.06
C ILE A 217 4.44 -19.10 2.12
N VAL A 218 4.77 -18.29 1.11
CA VAL A 218 3.79 -17.78 0.14
C VAL A 218 3.10 -18.92 -0.61
N SER A 219 3.88 -19.89 -1.08
CA SER A 219 3.36 -21.05 -1.80
C SER A 219 2.45 -21.92 -0.93
N LYS A 220 2.74 -22.08 0.37
CA LYS A 220 1.91 -22.84 1.31
C LYS A 220 0.57 -22.16 1.62
N SER A 221 0.50 -20.84 1.44
CA SER A 221 -0.75 -20.08 1.48
C SER A 221 -1.56 -20.16 0.18
N ASN A 222 -1.23 -21.09 -0.73
CA ASN A 222 -1.83 -21.21 -2.07
C ASN A 222 -1.66 -19.97 -2.96
N VAL A 223 -0.70 -19.10 -2.66
CA VAL A 223 -0.36 -17.93 -3.47
C VAL A 223 0.84 -18.25 -4.33
N ILE A 224 0.82 -17.87 -5.61
CA ILE A 224 1.93 -18.13 -6.54
C ILE A 224 2.99 -17.02 -6.41
N PRO A 225 4.23 -17.34 -5.97
CA PRO A 225 5.28 -16.34 -5.83
C PRO A 225 5.98 -16.04 -7.16
N TYR A 226 6.20 -14.77 -7.45
CA TYR A 226 7.01 -14.26 -8.55
C TYR A 226 8.12 -13.36 -7.99
N PHE A 227 9.19 -14.00 -7.51
CA PHE A 227 10.35 -13.30 -6.95
C PHE A 227 11.57 -13.52 -7.83
N LEU A 228 12.03 -12.48 -8.52
CA LEU A 228 13.15 -12.59 -9.46
C LEU A 228 14.42 -13.06 -8.74
N PRO A 229 14.94 -14.26 -9.06
CA PRO A 229 16.09 -14.82 -8.37
C PRO A 229 17.39 -14.08 -8.70
N LYS A 230 18.45 -14.42 -7.96
CA LYS A 230 19.81 -13.95 -8.24
C LYS A 230 20.40 -14.74 -9.41
N SER A 231 21.37 -14.15 -10.14
CA SER A 231 22.02 -14.80 -11.29
C SER A 231 22.74 -16.11 -10.95
N ASN A 232 23.13 -16.33 -9.69
CA ASN A 232 23.74 -17.57 -9.22
C ASN A 232 22.73 -18.58 -8.64
N VAL A 233 21.46 -18.50 -9.05
CA VAL A 233 20.38 -19.36 -8.56
C VAL A 233 20.60 -20.84 -8.89
N THR A 234 20.06 -21.72 -8.04
CA THR A 234 20.08 -23.16 -8.24
C THR A 234 18.71 -23.76 -7.89
N PHE A 235 18.32 -24.83 -8.59
CA PHE A 235 17.12 -25.63 -8.27
C PHE A 235 17.18 -26.36 -6.92
N GLN A 236 18.28 -26.27 -6.16
CA GLN A 236 18.35 -26.88 -4.83
C GLN A 236 17.30 -26.25 -3.90
N SER A 237 16.19 -26.97 -3.65
CA SER A 237 15.10 -26.57 -2.77
C SER A 237 15.51 -26.56 -1.30
N LYS A 238 16.38 -27.49 -0.88
CA LYS A 238 16.75 -27.70 0.55
C LYS A 238 15.52 -27.87 1.46
N GLY A 239 14.50 -28.58 0.98
CA GLY A 239 13.26 -28.84 1.72
C GLY A 239 12.14 -27.80 1.49
N PHE A 240 12.38 -26.75 0.70
CA PHE A 240 11.39 -25.72 0.36
C PHE A 240 10.81 -25.98 -1.05
N GLY A 241 9.66 -26.65 -1.13
CA GLY A 241 9.04 -27.06 -2.39
C GLY A 241 8.68 -25.88 -3.28
N GLY A 242 8.06 -24.84 -2.70
CA GLY A 242 7.61 -23.67 -3.46
C GLY A 242 8.75 -22.91 -4.16
N TRP A 243 9.97 -22.98 -3.61
CA TRP A 243 11.16 -22.46 -4.29
C TRP A 243 11.45 -23.17 -5.61
N TYR A 244 11.37 -24.51 -5.60
CA TYR A 244 11.61 -25.30 -6.80
C TYR A 244 10.55 -25.03 -7.87
N ASP A 245 9.28 -24.99 -7.47
CA ASP A 245 8.16 -24.77 -8.37
C ASP A 245 8.18 -23.38 -9.00
N MET A 246 8.54 -22.35 -8.21
CA MET A 246 8.75 -20.98 -8.73
C MET A 246 9.84 -20.93 -9.79
N LEU A 247 10.98 -21.60 -9.56
CA LEU A 247 12.08 -21.60 -10.53
C LEU A 247 11.76 -22.44 -11.77
N LEU A 248 11.03 -23.54 -11.60
CA LEU A 248 10.62 -24.40 -12.70
C LEU A 248 9.62 -23.68 -13.60
N SER A 249 8.67 -22.93 -13.04
CA SER A 249 7.73 -22.12 -13.82
C SER A 249 8.43 -21.02 -14.63
N LEU A 250 9.42 -20.32 -14.03
CA LEU A 250 10.26 -19.36 -14.75
C LEU A 250 11.03 -20.00 -15.90
N TRP A 251 11.56 -21.21 -15.71
CA TRP A 251 12.33 -21.89 -16.76
C TRP A 251 11.43 -22.42 -17.89
N ASN A 252 10.25 -22.97 -17.56
CA ASN A 252 9.31 -23.55 -18.53
C ASN A 252 8.68 -22.49 -19.45
N ASP A 253 8.28 -21.34 -18.89
CA ASP A 253 7.70 -20.23 -19.64
C ASP A 253 8.25 -18.88 -19.14
N PRO A 254 9.47 -18.51 -19.57
CA PRO A 254 10.09 -17.26 -19.14
C PRO A 254 9.27 -16.03 -19.52
N GLN A 255 8.65 -16.06 -20.70
CA GLN A 255 7.91 -14.92 -21.25
C GLN A 255 6.65 -14.66 -20.42
N GLY A 256 5.82 -15.68 -20.18
CA GLY A 256 4.61 -15.55 -19.35
C GLY A 256 4.94 -15.28 -17.89
N TRP A 257 6.01 -15.86 -17.35
CA TRP A 257 6.47 -15.58 -15.98
C TRP A 257 6.88 -14.12 -15.81
N LEU A 258 7.67 -13.58 -16.75
CA LEU A 258 8.08 -12.18 -16.73
C LEU A 258 6.89 -11.23 -16.91
N GLU A 259 5.89 -11.63 -17.69
CA GLU A 259 4.63 -10.91 -17.84
C GLU A 259 3.92 -10.66 -16.51
N GLN A 260 3.91 -11.66 -15.62
CA GLN A 260 3.37 -11.51 -14.27
C GLN A 260 4.32 -10.70 -13.38
N TYR A 261 5.61 -11.01 -13.42
CA TYR A 261 6.63 -10.34 -12.59
C TYR A 261 6.71 -8.83 -12.86
N HIS A 262 6.63 -8.39 -14.12
CA HIS A 262 6.74 -6.97 -14.48
C HIS A 262 5.59 -6.11 -13.94
N MET A 263 4.44 -6.70 -13.57
CA MET A 263 3.36 -6.01 -12.87
C MET A 263 3.80 -5.45 -11.50
N ARG A 264 4.91 -5.96 -10.93
CA ARG A 264 5.55 -5.40 -9.73
C ARG A 264 5.84 -3.90 -9.87
N SER A 265 6.15 -3.41 -11.07
CA SER A 265 6.39 -1.97 -11.35
C SER A 265 5.20 -1.06 -11.00
N ILE A 266 4.00 -1.62 -10.85
CA ILE A 266 2.83 -0.88 -10.37
C ILE A 266 3.05 -0.39 -8.93
N SER A 267 3.67 -1.17 -8.04
CA SER A 267 3.99 -0.70 -6.68
C SER A 267 4.90 0.53 -6.68
N GLU A 268 5.93 0.56 -7.54
CA GLU A 268 6.81 1.71 -7.70
C GLU A 268 6.05 2.93 -8.23
N THR A 269 5.11 2.70 -9.16
CA THR A 269 4.23 3.74 -9.70
C THR A 269 3.31 4.29 -8.61
N VAL A 270 2.69 3.43 -7.79
CA VAL A 270 1.89 3.83 -6.63
C VAL A 270 2.73 4.63 -5.64
N ASN A 271 3.90 4.14 -5.26
CA ASN A 271 4.82 4.85 -4.38
C ASN A 271 5.20 6.23 -4.93
N SER A 272 5.43 6.34 -6.25
CA SER A 272 5.68 7.61 -6.91
C SER A 272 4.45 8.53 -6.88
N MET A 273 3.26 8.02 -7.21
CA MET A 273 2.00 8.78 -7.19
C MET A 273 1.71 9.35 -5.80
N VAL A 274 1.85 8.55 -4.76
CA VAL A 274 1.60 8.97 -3.38
C VAL A 274 2.61 10.05 -2.96
N LYS A 275 3.90 9.89 -3.29
CA LYS A 275 4.93 10.89 -3.01
C LYS A 275 4.73 12.19 -3.80
N CYS A 276 4.28 12.12 -5.05
CA CYS A 276 4.00 13.28 -5.87
C CYS A 276 2.75 14.03 -5.38
N ARG A 277 1.70 13.30 -5.00
CA ARG A 277 0.41 13.90 -4.60
C ARG A 277 0.42 14.43 -3.17
N PHE A 278 0.97 13.67 -2.23
CA PHE A 278 0.91 13.97 -0.79
C PHE A 278 2.28 14.28 -0.17
N GLY A 279 3.28 14.57 -1.01
CA GLY A 279 4.64 14.91 -0.61
C GLY A 279 5.48 13.69 -0.22
N GLY A 280 6.75 13.69 -0.64
CA GLY A 280 7.68 12.58 -0.39
C GLY A 280 8.24 12.51 1.04
N THR A 281 8.16 13.61 1.80
CA THR A 281 8.70 13.70 3.16
C THR A 281 7.62 13.66 4.22
N LEU A 282 7.95 13.05 5.36
CA LEU A 282 7.15 13.15 6.58
C LEU A 282 7.43 14.48 7.29
N ARG A 283 6.37 15.18 7.68
CA ARG A 283 6.43 16.47 8.38
C ARG A 283 6.40 16.29 9.90
N LYS A 284 5.85 15.18 10.40
CA LYS A 284 5.79 14.92 11.85
C LYS A 284 7.15 14.48 12.39
N ARG A 285 7.44 14.91 13.62
CA ARG A 285 8.73 14.63 14.28
C ARG A 285 8.69 13.42 15.21
N LEU A 286 7.55 13.19 15.87
CA LEU A 286 7.36 12.06 16.79
C LEU A 286 7.04 10.79 16.01
N ASP A 287 7.65 9.67 16.40
CA ASP A 287 7.54 8.40 15.67
C ASP A 287 6.10 7.87 15.57
N PRO A 288 5.26 7.90 16.64
CA PRO A 288 3.85 7.53 16.51
C PRO A 288 3.12 8.39 15.47
N ARG A 289 3.39 9.70 15.46
CA ARG A 289 2.75 10.63 14.51
C ARG A 289 3.27 10.47 13.07
N LYS A 290 4.52 10.05 12.89
CA LYS A 290 5.09 9.70 11.57
C LYS A 290 4.43 8.44 11.00
N ALA A 291 4.17 7.45 11.84
CA ALA A 291 3.44 6.25 11.45
C ALA A 291 2.02 6.61 10.99
N THR A 292 1.29 7.42 11.78
CA THR A 292 -0.04 7.89 11.39
C THR A 292 -0.01 8.78 10.14
N GLU A 293 0.97 9.67 9.97
CA GLU A 293 1.13 10.45 8.73
C GLU A 293 1.35 9.55 7.51
N THR A 294 2.17 8.50 7.64
CA THR A 294 2.39 7.52 6.57
C THR A 294 1.10 6.82 6.21
N LYS A 295 0.37 6.33 7.21
CA LYS A 295 -0.93 5.67 7.04
C LYS A 295 -1.94 6.58 6.37
N LEU A 296 -2.05 7.84 6.80
CA LEU A 296 -2.95 8.82 6.22
C LEU A 296 -2.69 9.04 4.72
N LYS A 297 -1.43 9.08 4.28
CA LYS A 297 -1.08 9.24 2.86
C LYS A 297 -1.52 8.04 2.01
N LEU A 298 -1.43 6.83 2.57
CA LEU A 298 -1.90 5.61 1.91
C LEU A 298 -3.43 5.60 1.86
N VAL A 299 -4.10 5.79 2.99
CA VAL A 299 -5.58 5.86 3.05
C VAL A 299 -6.14 6.95 2.14
N ALA A 300 -5.51 8.13 2.10
CA ALA A 300 -5.93 9.20 1.20
C ALA A 300 -5.72 8.82 -0.28
N HIS A 301 -4.71 8.01 -0.61
CA HIS A 301 -4.55 7.46 -1.95
C HIS A 301 -5.68 6.49 -2.28
N ASP A 302 -6.01 5.59 -1.37
CA ASP A 302 -6.99 4.52 -1.57
C ASP A 302 -8.39 5.11 -1.79
N ILE A 303 -8.81 6.06 -0.95
CA ILE A 303 -10.07 6.81 -1.13
C ILE A 303 -10.09 7.51 -2.50
N ARG A 304 -8.98 8.15 -2.91
CA ARG A 304 -8.88 8.81 -4.21
C ARG A 304 -8.97 7.80 -5.37
N ARG A 305 -8.42 6.59 -5.20
CA ARG A 305 -8.45 5.51 -6.18
C ARG A 305 -9.85 4.95 -6.36
N ILE A 306 -10.62 4.81 -5.29
CA ILE A 306 -12.03 4.38 -5.34
C ILE A 306 -12.82 5.29 -6.29
N GLY A 307 -12.88 6.61 -6.02
CA GLY A 307 -13.62 7.54 -6.86
C GLY A 307 -13.16 7.57 -8.33
N TYR A 308 -11.89 7.26 -8.59
CA TYR A 308 -11.37 7.10 -9.96
C TYR A 308 -11.86 5.81 -10.62
N ILE A 309 -11.86 4.69 -9.91
CA ILE A 309 -12.34 3.38 -10.39
C ILE A 309 -13.85 3.45 -10.66
N GLU A 310 -14.63 4.13 -9.82
CA GLU A 310 -16.08 4.29 -10.05
C GLU A 310 -16.39 4.94 -11.40
N ILE A 311 -15.63 5.99 -11.78
CA ILE A 311 -15.82 6.68 -13.06
C ILE A 311 -15.36 5.83 -14.24
N LEU A 312 -14.25 5.10 -14.10
CA LEU A 312 -13.72 4.29 -15.19
C LEU A 312 -14.56 3.04 -15.44
N ASN A 313 -14.85 2.29 -14.38
CA ASN A 313 -15.40 0.94 -14.47
C ASN A 313 -16.91 0.91 -14.16
N GLY A 314 -17.48 1.99 -13.64
CA GLY A 314 -18.90 2.03 -13.26
C GLY A 314 -19.21 1.20 -12.01
N ILE A 315 -18.19 0.75 -11.28
CA ILE A 315 -18.34 0.05 -10.00
C ILE A 315 -18.82 1.11 -9.01
N LYS A 316 -20.10 1.03 -8.62
CA LYS A 316 -20.59 1.80 -7.48
C LYS A 316 -20.29 1.01 -6.23
N LEU A 317 -19.77 1.68 -5.21
CA LEU A 317 -19.69 1.13 -3.86
C LEU A 317 -21.03 0.50 -3.49
N ALA A 318 -21.01 -0.73 -2.97
CA ALA A 318 -22.13 -1.29 -2.24
C ALA A 318 -22.28 -0.46 -0.96
N LYS A 319 -23.08 0.60 -1.05
CA LYS A 319 -23.46 1.46 0.06
C LYS A 319 -24.56 0.80 0.88
#